data_AF-A0A966WK95-F1
#
_entry.id   AF-A0A966WK95-F1
#
_cell.length_a   1.000
_cell.length_b   1.000
_cell.length_c   1.000
_cell.angle_alpha   90.00
_cell.angle_beta   90.00
_cell.angle_gamma   90.00
#
_symmetry.space_group_name_H-M   'P 1'
#
loop_
_entity.id
_entity.type
_entity.pdbx_description
1 polymer ?
#
loop_
_entity_poly.entity_id
_entity_poly.type
_entity_poly.pdbx_seq_one_letter_code
_entity_poly.pdbx_strand_id
1 'polypeptide(L)' 'MAIFPWLRNWQNQGIDWAEYPHLKHWFDTIAARPAVQRGVQVLADLRKPITDDKAREMLFGKQQFLRR' A
#
# COMPACT_ATOMS: atom_id res chain seq x y z
N MET A 1 -17.85 2.04 -1.25
CA MET A 1 -16.69 2.64 -0.54
C MET A 1 -15.64 1.56 -0.31
N ALA A 2 -14.41 1.76 -0.75
CA ALA A 2 -13.31 0.82 -0.49
C ALA A 2 -12.49 1.34 0.69
N ILE A 3 -12.35 0.55 1.77
CA ILE A 3 -11.62 0.95 2.99
C ILE A 3 -10.43 0.02 3.23
N PHE A 4 -10.68 -1.29 3.31
CA PHE A 4 -9.65 -2.31 3.52
C PHE A 4 -8.43 -2.15 2.61
N PRO A 5 -8.55 -2.04 1.27
CA PRO A 5 -7.37 -1.99 0.40
C PRO A 5 -6.51 -0.75 0.62
N TRP A 6 -7.08 0.38 1.07
CA TRP A 6 -6.34 1.62 1.36
C TRP A 6 -5.63 1.55 2.70
N LEU A 7 -6.25 0.91 3.69
CA LEU A 7 -5.67 0.72 5.02
C LEU A 7 -4.54 -0.33 5.03
N ARG A 8 -4.37 -1.15 3.99
CA ARG A 8 -3.28 -2.15 3.94
C ARG A 8 -1.88 -1.56 4.02
N ASN A 9 -1.72 -0.28 3.69
CA ASN A 9 -0.44 0.43 3.77
C ASN A 9 -0.32 1.32 5.02
N TRP A 10 -0.97 0.91 6.11
CA TRP A 10 -1.07 1.66 7.36
C TRP A 10 0.30 2.03 7.95
N GLN A 11 1.32 1.18 7.79
CA GLN A 11 2.69 1.49 8.27
C GLN A 11 3.24 2.75 7.59
N ASN A 12 3.09 2.84 6.27
CA ASN A 12 3.57 3.99 5.50
C ASN A 12 2.69 5.23 5.70
N GLN A 13 1.51 5.07 6.31
CA GLN A 13 0.63 6.17 6.72
C GLN A 13 0.91 6.63 8.17
N GLY A 14 1.84 5.99 8.88
CA GLY A 14 2.21 6.35 10.25
C GLY A 14 1.16 5.95 11.31
N ILE A 15 0.31 4.97 11.02
CA ILE A 15 -0.71 4.47 11.96
C ILE A 15 -0.04 3.51 12.95
N ASP A 16 -0.31 3.64 14.25
CA ASP A 16 0.02 2.63 15.26
C ASP A 16 -1.24 1.83 15.65
N TRP A 17 -1.18 0.51 15.53
CA TRP A 17 -2.30 -0.35 15.91
C TRP A 17 -2.59 -0.36 17.41
N ALA A 18 -1.61 -0.02 18.25
CA ALA A 18 -1.83 0.11 19.69
C ALA A 18 -2.87 1.19 20.02
N GLU A 19 -2.96 2.23 19.19
CA GLU A 19 -3.94 3.31 19.34
C GLU A 19 -5.34 2.93 18.84
N TYR A 20 -5.45 1.91 17.98
CA TYR A 20 -6.70 1.53 17.31
C TYR A 20 -7.00 0.02 17.39
N PRO A 21 -7.19 -0.56 18.59
CA PRO A 21 -7.34 -2.00 18.78
C PRO A 21 -8.57 -2.59 18.07
N HIS A 22 -9.70 -1.87 18.05
CA HIS A 22 -10.90 -2.32 17.34
C HIS A 22 -10.73 -2.28 15.82
N LEU A 23 -10.03 -1.28 15.30
CA LEU A 23 -9.73 -1.18 13.87
C LEU A 23 -8.78 -2.30 13.44
N LYS A 24 -7.77 -2.60 14.26
CA LYS A 24 -6.86 -3.74 14.06
C LYS A 24 -7.64 -5.05 13.99
N HIS A 25 -8.52 -5.31 14.96
CA HIS A 25 -9.33 -6.54 14.98
C HIS A 25 -10.19 -6.68 13.72
N TRP A 26 -10.85 -5.59 13.31
CA TRP A 26 -11.62 -5.56 12.06
C TRP A 26 -10.74 -5.82 10.83
N PHE A 27 -9.57 -5.18 10.76
CA PHE A 27 -8.63 -5.33 9.65
C PHE A 27 -8.15 -6.78 9.53
N ASP A 28 -7.73 -7.38 10.64
CA ASP A 28 -7.29 -8.78 10.72
C ASP A 28 -8.41 -9.74 10.30
N THR A 29 -9.63 -9.48 10.76
CA THR A 29 -10.82 -10.28 10.40
C THR A 29 -11.13 -10.24 8.91
N ILE A 30 -10.95 -9.09 8.24
CA ILE A 30 -11.11 -8.99 6.79
C ILE A 30 -9.94 -9.64 6.06
N ALA A 31 -8.71 -9.40 6.51
CA ALA A 31 -7.49 -9.95 5.91
C ALA A 31 -7.47 -11.49 5.92
N ALA A 32 -8.08 -12.12 6.93
CA ALA A 32 -8.17 -13.56 7.05
C ALA A 32 -9.12 -14.25 6.05
N ARG A 33 -9.98 -13.49 5.34
CA ARG A 33 -10.97 -14.08 4.43
C ARG A 33 -10.30 -14.65 3.17
N PRO A 34 -10.55 -15.90 2.77
CA PRO A 34 -9.93 -16.50 1.58
C PRO A 34 -10.16 -15.70 0.29
N ALA A 35 -11.34 -15.10 0.12
CA ALA A 35 -11.64 -14.26 -1.05
C ALA A 35 -10.82 -12.97 -1.06
N VAL A 36 -10.53 -12.39 0.11
CA VAL A 36 -9.71 -11.17 0.24
C VAL A 36 -8.26 -11.50 -0.09
N GLN A 37 -7.73 -12.61 0.44
CA GLN A 37 -6.38 -13.08 0.13
C GLN A 37 -6.19 -13.32 -1.36
N ARG A 38 -7.14 -14.01 -2.02
CA ARG A 38 -7.13 -14.18 -3.49
C ARG A 38 -7.12 -12.85 -4.22
N GLY A 39 -7.96 -11.90 -3.80
CA GLY A 39 -8.02 -10.57 -4.41
C GLY A 39 -6.72 -9.77 -4.25
N VAL A 40 -6.04 -9.87 -3.11
CA VAL A 40 -4.75 -9.21 -2.86
C VAL A 40 -3.63 -9.80 -3.72
N GLN A 41 -3.69 -11.09 -4.03
CA GLN A 41 -2.67 -11.77 -4.85
C GLN A 41 -2.77 -11.43 -6.34
N VAL A 42 -3.91 -10.88 -6.80
CA VAL A 42 -4.09 -10.49 -8.21
C VAL A 42 -3.01 -9.48 -8.62
N LEU A 43 -2.20 -9.85 -9.62
CA LEU A 43 -1.08 -9.08 -10.16
C LEU A 43 0.06 -8.79 -9.17
N ALA A 44 0.05 -9.39 -7.97
CA ALA A 44 1.10 -9.19 -6.97
C ALA A 44 2.48 -9.58 -7.52
N ASP A 45 2.55 -10.68 -8.28
CA ASP A 45 3.79 -11.20 -8.87
C ASP A 45 4.32 -10.36 -10.03
N LEU A 46 3.47 -9.49 -10.61
CA LEU A 46 3.87 -8.58 -11.68
C LEU A 46 4.47 -7.27 -11.14
N ARG A 47 4.40 -7.03 -9.83
CA ARG A 47 4.92 -5.82 -9.20
C ARG A 47 6.45 -5.87 -9.17
N LYS A 48 7.10 -4.99 -9.94
CA LYS A 48 8.55 -4.85 -9.97
C LYS A 48 9.00 -3.71 -9.05
N PRO A 49 10.01 -3.90 -8.19
CA PRO A 49 10.57 -2.80 -7.40
C PRO A 49 11.27 -1.78 -8.30
N ILE A 50 11.20 -0.50 -7.93
CA ILE A 50 11.94 0.56 -8.62
C ILE A 50 13.36 0.60 -8.06
N THR A 51 14.28 -0.07 -8.74
CA THR A 51 15.68 -0.19 -8.29
C THR A 51 16.63 0.74 -9.03
N ASP A 52 16.32 1.10 -10.28
CA ASP A 52 17.15 1.95 -11.13
C ASP A 52 17.10 3.44 -10.74
N ASP A 53 18.27 4.08 -10.67
CA ASP A 53 18.42 5.48 -10.25
C ASP A 53 17.79 6.45 -11.26
N LYS A 54 17.91 6.15 -12.57
CA LYS A 54 17.28 6.95 -13.61
C LYS A 54 15.76 6.86 -13.53
N ALA A 55 15.21 5.66 -13.34
CA ALA A 55 13.78 5.46 -13.11
C ALA A 55 13.28 6.22 -11.86
N ARG A 56 14.07 6.24 -10.78
CA ARG A 56 13.74 6.99 -9.56
C ARG A 56 13.74 8.50 -9.79
N GLU A 57 14.76 9.04 -10.47
CA GLU A 57 14.82 10.46 -10.82
C GLU A 57 13.66 10.87 -11.73
N MET A 58 13.26 10.02 -12.68
CA MET A 58 12.11 10.29 -13.55
C MET A 58 10.78 10.32 -12.79
N LEU A 59 10.57 9.42 -11.82
CA LEU A 59 9.30 9.30 -11.08
C LEU A 59 9.20 10.27 -9.90
N PHE A 60 10.31 10.52 -9.21
CA PHE A 60 10.34 11.23 -7.92
C PHE A 60 11.36 12.37 -7.86
N GLY A 61 12.13 12.60 -8.93
CA GLY A 61 13.18 13.61 -8.97
C GLY A 61 12.68 15.02 -9.27
N LYS A 62 13.60 15.99 -9.22
CA LYS A 62 13.26 17.43 -9.27
C LYS A 62 12.78 17.88 -10.66
N GLN A 63 13.15 17.14 -11.70
CA GLN A 63 12.80 17.45 -13.08
C GLN A 63 11.28 17.55 -13.31
N GLN A 64 10.47 16.81 -12.54
CA GLN A 64 9.01 16.84 -12.65
C GLN A 64 8.38 18.18 -12.25
N PHE A 65 9.09 18.99 -11.44
CA PHE A 65 8.60 20.28 -10.94
C PHE A 65 9.05 21.48 -11.79
N LEU A 66 10.00 21.28 -12.71
CA LEU A 66 10.56 22.35 -13.55
C LEU A 66 9.62 22.81 -14.67
N ARG A 67 8.55 22.06 -14.95
CA ARG A 67 7.63 22.30 -16.07
C ARG A 67 6.30 22.94 -15.65
N ARG A 68 6.25 23.54 -14.46
CA ARG A 68 5.07 24.24 -13.92
C ARG A 68 5.16 25.74 -14.17
#